data_AF-A0A7Y7P6P7-F1
#
_entry.id   AF-A0A7Y7P6P7-F1
#
_cell.length_a   1.000
_cell.length_b   1.000
_cell.length_c   1.000
_cell.angle_alpha   90.00
_cell.angle_beta   90.00
_cell.angle_gamma   90.00
#
_symmetry.space_group_name_H-M   'P 1'
#
loop_
_entity.id
_entity.type
_entity.pdbx_description
1 polymer ?
#
loop_
_entity_poly.entity_id
_entity_poly.type
_entity_poly.pdbx_seq_one_letter_code
_entity_poly.pdbx_strand_id
1 'polypeptide(L)'
;MKVSVFKKFTRVVGNLPINEVLDRIRNGYYSENVTYLRAILDQGNNDKYDEDKKKLDAFTPSAIFKGGRKEKYLSEYTGIMCVDFDFDTITPDKLQAFRNIIIALPFTYACFVSPSNRGLKVLVLTGSTLETHKTVYVQLQDYYQSKTGTEADKNCKDVTRLCFMSWDPDLYLNSQSSIFTSSGESKNQLLAKENYNVIKMEDNDDTRPFYTKVMACCIEATEKIISYKEGNRNNFIYQVACKCNRKGVPEILVQELLCAKYDLGKEEICATIKSAYTNNSAEFAKYAKHANSIAKKSKENDKYISAVEKAPLEDLKDSLKETPTIPD
;
A
#
# COMPACT_ATOMS: atom_id res chain seq x y z
N MET A 1 -2.84 -12.04 1.17
CA MET A 1 -3.47 -12.48 2.44
C MET A 1 -4.66 -11.60 2.76
N LYS A 2 -5.76 -12.16 3.27
CA LYS A 2 -6.94 -11.41 3.73
C LYS A 2 -6.97 -11.34 5.26
N VAL A 3 -7.66 -10.34 5.79
CA VAL A 3 -7.93 -10.14 7.23
C VAL A 3 -9.41 -9.82 7.43
N SER A 4 -9.97 -10.24 8.56
CA SER A 4 -11.35 -9.87 8.90
C SER A 4 -11.41 -8.45 9.44
N VAL A 5 -12.41 -7.69 8.96
CA VAL A 5 -12.74 -6.35 9.42
C VAL A 5 -13.99 -6.42 10.31
N PHE A 6 -13.99 -5.62 11.37
CA PHE A 6 -14.98 -5.61 12.43
C PHE A 6 -15.52 -4.21 12.66
N LYS A 7 -16.83 -4.14 12.92
CA LYS A 7 -17.50 -2.98 13.51
C LYS A 7 -17.89 -3.28 14.95
N LYS A 8 -17.81 -2.29 15.84
CA LYS A 8 -18.20 -2.43 17.26
C LYS A 8 -17.55 -3.66 17.92
N PHE A 9 -16.25 -3.90 17.65
CA PHE A 9 -15.42 -5.02 18.16
C PHE A 9 -15.81 -6.44 17.74
N THR A 10 -17.08 -6.74 17.58
CA THR A 10 -17.56 -8.13 17.55
C THR A 10 -18.16 -8.52 16.21
N ARG A 11 -18.70 -7.55 15.47
CA ARG A 11 -19.42 -7.80 14.22
C ARG A 11 -18.45 -7.83 13.05
N VAL A 12 -18.19 -9.01 12.51
CA VAL A 12 -17.49 -9.19 11.23
C VAL A 12 -18.30 -8.49 10.14
N VAL A 13 -17.69 -7.59 9.38
CA VAL A 13 -18.32 -6.87 8.27
C VAL A 13 -17.80 -7.31 6.91
N GLY A 14 -16.71 -8.06 6.88
CA GLY A 14 -16.13 -8.62 5.68
C GLY A 14 -14.67 -9.00 5.87
N ASN A 15 -14.08 -9.58 4.82
CA ASN A 15 -12.67 -9.88 4.74
C ASN A 15 -12.07 -9.04 3.63
N LEU A 16 -11.02 -8.28 3.94
CA LEU A 16 -10.30 -7.45 2.97
C LEU A 16 -8.88 -7.99 2.81
N PRO A 17 -8.30 -7.93 1.59
CA PRO A 17 -6.88 -8.18 1.45
C PRO A 17 -6.08 -7.10 2.22
N ILE A 18 -4.98 -7.51 2.85
CA ILE A 18 -4.24 -6.64 3.80
C ILE A 18 -3.73 -5.35 3.14
N ASN A 19 -3.36 -5.41 1.86
CA ASN A 19 -2.97 -4.24 1.08
C ASN A 19 -4.11 -3.20 0.96
N GLU A 20 -5.36 -3.64 0.83
CA GLU A 20 -6.51 -2.74 0.79
C GLU A 20 -6.77 -2.11 2.16
N VAL A 21 -6.57 -2.85 3.26
CA VAL A 21 -6.63 -2.28 4.61
C VAL A 21 -5.58 -1.19 4.78
N LEU A 22 -4.33 -1.46 4.38
CA LEU A 22 -3.24 -0.48 4.46
C LEU A 22 -3.47 0.72 3.53
N ASP A 23 -4.04 0.51 2.34
CA ASP A 23 -4.39 1.59 1.42
C ASP A 23 -5.46 2.51 2.04
N ARG A 24 -6.51 1.95 2.65
CA ARG A 24 -7.54 2.73 3.36
C ARG A 24 -6.98 3.54 4.52
N ILE A 25 -5.98 3.02 5.23
CA ILE A 25 -5.27 3.76 6.30
C ILE A 25 -4.46 4.92 5.70
N ARG A 26 -3.82 4.70 4.54
CA ARG A 26 -2.97 5.69 3.89
C ARG A 26 -3.77 6.80 3.17
N ASN A 27 -4.79 6.42 2.42
CA ASN A 27 -5.49 7.30 1.47
C ASN A 27 -6.54 8.22 2.12
N GLY A 28 -6.75 8.11 3.43
CA GLY A 28 -7.66 8.98 4.16
C GLY A 28 -9.10 8.48 4.27
N TYR A 29 -9.40 7.22 3.93
CA TYR A 29 -10.73 6.64 4.13
C TYR A 29 -11.27 6.82 5.56
N TYR A 30 -10.39 6.74 6.57
CA TYR A 30 -10.74 6.93 7.98
C TYR A 30 -10.30 8.30 8.55
N SER A 31 -9.86 9.24 7.70
CA SER A 31 -9.25 10.51 8.13
C SER A 31 -10.19 11.38 8.97
N GLU A 32 -11.46 11.50 8.59
CA GLU A 32 -12.46 12.28 9.34
C GLU A 32 -12.66 11.73 10.75
N ASN A 33 -12.89 10.42 10.87
CA ASN A 33 -13.08 9.77 12.17
C ASN A 33 -11.84 9.88 13.05
N VAL A 34 -10.64 9.66 12.48
CA VAL A 34 -9.38 9.71 13.23
C VAL A 34 -9.02 11.14 13.63
N THR A 35 -9.26 12.13 12.78
CA THR A 35 -9.04 13.55 13.11
C THR A 35 -9.93 13.99 14.27
N TYR A 36 -11.20 13.59 14.25
CA TYR A 36 -12.12 13.82 15.36
C TYR A 36 -11.61 13.20 16.67
N LEU A 37 -11.15 11.95 16.63
CA LEU A 37 -10.61 11.27 17.82
C LEU A 37 -9.36 11.97 18.38
N ARG A 38 -8.46 12.42 17.51
CA ARG A 38 -7.26 13.18 17.90
C ARG A 38 -7.64 14.51 18.56
N ALA A 39 -8.60 15.24 18.00
CA ALA A 39 -9.08 16.51 18.58
C ALA A 39 -9.67 16.33 19.99
N ILE A 40 -10.37 15.23 20.26
CA ILE A 40 -10.88 14.92 21.61
C ILE A 40 -9.73 14.71 22.60
N LEU A 41 -8.68 13.98 22.20
CA LEU A 41 -7.50 13.75 23.03
C LEU A 41 -6.71 15.03 23.29
N ASP A 42 -6.61 15.91 22.30
CA ASP A 42 -5.91 17.19 22.44
C ASP A 42 -6.65 18.15 23.38
N GLN A 43 -7.97 17.98 23.53
CA GLN A 43 -8.78 18.65 24.56
C GLN A 43 -8.68 17.99 25.94
N GLY A 44 -7.89 16.92 26.09
CA GLY A 44 -7.69 16.21 27.36
C GLY A 44 -8.82 15.26 27.75
N ASN A 45 -9.76 14.96 26.86
CA ASN A 45 -10.94 14.14 27.17
C ASN A 45 -10.70 12.64 26.84
N ASN A 46 -9.89 11.98 27.66
CA ASN A 46 -9.48 10.59 27.45
C ASN A 46 -10.67 9.60 27.46
N ASP A 47 -11.64 9.79 28.37
CA ASP A 47 -12.80 8.89 28.49
C ASP A 47 -13.65 8.91 27.21
N LYS A 48 -13.90 10.10 26.67
CA LYS A 48 -14.65 10.25 25.41
C LYS A 48 -13.87 9.68 24.23
N TYR A 49 -12.55 9.86 24.19
CA TYR A 49 -11.73 9.23 23.17
C TYR A 49 -11.87 7.71 23.20
N ASP A 50 -11.79 7.08 24.38
CA ASP A 50 -11.91 5.63 24.50
C ASP A 50 -13.32 5.12 24.18
N GLU A 51 -14.37 5.89 24.47
CA GLU A 51 -15.73 5.58 24.06
C GLU A 51 -15.94 5.71 22.54
N ASP A 52 -15.40 6.76 21.91
CA ASP A 52 -15.61 7.00 20.48
C ASP A 52 -14.68 6.13 19.61
N LYS A 53 -13.46 5.82 20.08
CA LYS A 53 -12.53 4.88 19.42
C LYS A 53 -13.17 3.50 19.23
N LYS A 54 -14.05 3.11 20.15
CA LYS A 54 -14.84 1.86 20.06
C LYS A 54 -15.78 1.80 18.85
N LYS A 55 -16.11 2.94 18.26
CA LYS A 55 -16.98 3.05 17.06
C LYS A 55 -16.19 2.92 15.77
N LEU A 56 -14.86 3.10 15.82
CA LEU A 56 -13.96 2.94 14.69
C LEU A 56 -13.89 1.48 14.24
N ASP A 57 -13.79 1.27 12.94
CA ASP A 57 -13.55 -0.06 12.38
C ASP A 57 -12.21 -0.59 12.87
N ALA A 58 -12.09 -1.91 12.96
CA ALA A 58 -10.85 -2.59 13.32
C ALA A 58 -10.68 -3.86 12.49
N PHE A 59 -9.47 -4.36 12.38
CA PHE A 59 -9.19 -5.65 11.74
C PHE A 59 -8.40 -6.57 12.67
N THR A 60 -8.41 -7.88 12.42
CA THR A 60 -7.53 -8.84 13.10
C THR A 60 -6.35 -9.16 12.18
N PRO A 61 -5.13 -8.71 12.51
CA PRO A 61 -3.95 -9.00 11.67
C PRO A 61 -3.75 -10.50 11.50
N SER A 62 -3.87 -11.26 12.59
CA SER A 62 -3.40 -12.66 12.69
C SER A 62 -4.39 -13.71 12.24
N ALA A 63 -5.64 -13.35 11.96
CA ALA A 63 -6.66 -14.35 11.62
C ALA A 63 -7.83 -13.79 10.82
N ILE A 64 -8.49 -14.70 10.11
CA ILE A 64 -9.79 -14.52 9.47
C ILE A 64 -10.83 -15.27 10.31
N PHE A 65 -12.02 -14.69 10.45
CA PHE A 65 -13.11 -15.23 11.26
C PHE A 65 -14.39 -15.41 10.43
N LYS A 66 -15.17 -16.44 10.78
CA LYS A 66 -16.53 -16.68 10.27
C LYS A 66 -17.51 -16.78 11.43
N GLY A 67 -18.44 -15.83 11.52
CA GLY A 67 -19.51 -15.82 12.53
C GLY A 67 -19.24 -14.99 13.80
N GLY A 68 -18.01 -14.54 14.05
CA GLY A 68 -17.71 -13.59 15.12
C GLY A 68 -16.25 -13.61 15.59
N ARG A 69 -15.88 -12.67 16.48
CA ARG A 69 -14.53 -12.57 17.05
C ARG A 69 -14.35 -13.45 18.29
N LYS A 70 -14.25 -14.77 18.09
CA LYS A 70 -13.85 -15.75 19.12
C LYS A 70 -12.98 -16.81 18.45
N GLU A 71 -12.09 -17.46 19.20
CA GLU A 71 -11.19 -18.49 18.65
C GLU A 71 -11.95 -19.62 17.95
N LYS A 72 -13.09 -20.07 18.48
CA LYS A 72 -13.95 -21.08 17.84
C LYS A 72 -14.51 -20.69 16.45
N TYR A 73 -14.44 -19.40 16.10
CA TYR A 73 -14.88 -18.86 14.83
C TYR A 73 -13.70 -18.51 13.91
N LEU A 74 -12.46 -18.77 14.33
CA LEU A 74 -11.27 -18.62 13.51
C LEU A 74 -11.37 -19.59 12.32
N SER A 75 -11.28 -19.06 11.11
CA SER A 75 -11.32 -19.86 9.88
C SER A 75 -9.95 -20.05 9.25
N GLU A 76 -9.07 -19.06 9.40
CA GLU A 76 -7.74 -19.08 8.80
C GLU A 76 -6.77 -18.27 9.65
N TYR A 77 -5.54 -18.78 9.81
CA TYR A 77 -4.43 -18.06 10.42
C TYR A 77 -3.60 -17.37 9.34
N THR A 78 -3.28 -16.09 9.50
CA THR A 78 -2.66 -15.29 8.43
C THR A 78 -1.14 -15.23 8.51
N GLY A 79 -0.55 -15.57 9.66
CA GLY A 79 0.89 -15.37 9.92
C GLY A 79 1.31 -13.90 10.10
N ILE A 80 0.38 -12.95 10.17
CA ILE A 80 0.68 -11.53 10.39
C ILE A 80 0.48 -11.20 11.87
N MET A 81 1.48 -10.60 12.52
CA MET A 81 1.36 -10.09 13.89
C MET A 81 1.44 -8.56 13.90
N CYS A 82 0.78 -7.92 14.86
CA CYS A 82 0.85 -6.48 15.07
C CYS A 82 1.50 -6.20 16.42
N VAL A 83 2.70 -5.63 16.41
CA VAL A 83 3.33 -5.08 17.60
C VAL A 83 2.82 -3.64 17.77
N ASP A 84 2.25 -3.35 18.93
CA ASP A 84 1.61 -2.07 19.23
C ASP A 84 2.47 -1.28 20.22
N PHE A 85 3.01 -0.16 19.77
CA PHE A 85 3.69 0.81 20.62
C PHE A 85 2.75 1.97 20.89
N ASP A 86 2.40 2.19 22.14
CA ASP A 86 1.53 3.30 22.55
C ASP A 86 2.23 4.12 23.63
N PHE A 87 2.15 5.43 23.51
CA PHE A 87 2.78 6.38 24.43
C PHE A 87 1.70 7.28 25.01
N ASP A 88 1.67 7.46 26.33
CA ASP A 88 0.73 8.39 26.97
C ASP A 88 0.89 9.81 26.40
N THR A 89 2.16 10.21 26.24
CA THR A 89 2.59 11.47 25.63
C THR A 89 3.86 11.26 24.81
N ILE A 90 3.87 11.76 23.57
CA ILE A 90 5.05 11.77 22.70
C ILE A 90 4.95 12.96 21.76
N THR A 91 6.08 13.62 21.47
CA THR A 91 6.12 14.70 20.48
C THR A 91 6.15 14.11 19.06
N PRO A 92 5.67 14.83 18.04
CA PRO A 92 5.76 14.38 16.65
C PRO A 92 7.19 13.99 16.23
N ASP A 93 8.19 14.78 16.63
CA ASP A 93 9.60 14.51 16.30
C ASP A 93 10.12 13.21 16.93
N LYS A 94 9.74 12.94 18.19
CA LYS A 94 10.11 11.69 18.87
C LYS A 94 9.41 10.50 18.23
N LEU A 95 8.14 10.64 17.87
CA LEU A 95 7.38 9.59 17.17
C LEU A 95 7.99 9.30 15.80
N GLN A 96 8.42 10.33 15.07
CA GLN A 96 9.08 10.18 13.78
C GLN A 96 10.47 9.53 13.91
N ALA A 97 11.27 9.94 14.89
CA ALA A 97 12.55 9.29 15.18
C ALA A 97 12.36 7.81 15.53
N PHE A 98 11.36 7.50 16.36
CA PHE A 98 10.98 6.13 16.71
C PHE A 98 10.54 5.33 15.47
N ARG A 99 9.72 5.93 14.58
CA ARG A 99 9.36 5.33 13.29
C ARG A 99 10.60 4.98 12.47
N ASN A 100 11.56 5.89 12.36
CA ASN A 100 12.77 5.67 11.57
C ASN A 100 13.57 4.45 12.06
N ILE A 101 13.63 4.22 13.38
CA ILE A 101 14.24 3.01 13.96
C ILE A 101 13.44 1.77 13.53
N ILE A 102 12.13 1.79 13.69
CA ILE A 102 11.24 0.66 13.37
C ILE A 102 11.35 0.26 11.89
N ILE A 103 11.21 1.21 10.96
CA ILE A 103 11.16 0.90 9.52
C ILE A 103 12.51 0.41 8.96
N ALA A 104 13.61 0.69 9.66
CA ALA A 104 14.93 0.16 9.35
C ALA A 104 15.12 -1.31 9.77
N LEU A 105 14.22 -1.86 10.60
CA LEU A 105 14.28 -3.25 11.01
C LEU A 105 13.77 -4.17 9.88
N PRO A 106 14.51 -5.24 9.56
CA PRO A 106 14.26 -6.06 8.36
C PRO A 106 12.89 -6.76 8.36
N PHE A 107 12.32 -6.99 9.54
CA PHE A 107 11.03 -7.67 9.71
C PHE A 107 9.83 -6.74 9.64
N THR A 108 10.01 -5.41 9.56
CA THR A 108 8.87 -4.49 9.49
C THR A 108 8.23 -4.55 8.10
N TYR A 109 7.05 -5.18 8.03
CA TYR A 109 6.25 -5.26 6.80
C TYR A 109 5.47 -3.97 6.57
N ALA A 110 4.80 -3.45 7.60
CA ALA A 110 4.15 -2.15 7.54
C ALA A 110 4.26 -1.43 8.88
N CYS A 111 4.33 -0.11 8.85
CA CYS A 111 4.33 0.72 10.05
C CYS A 111 3.48 1.96 9.82
N PHE A 112 2.56 2.23 10.75
CA PHE A 112 1.69 3.40 10.68
C PHE A 112 1.33 3.96 12.05
N VAL A 113 0.98 5.24 12.10
CA VAL A 113 0.54 5.88 13.35
C VAL A 113 -0.79 5.30 13.84
N SER A 114 -0.88 5.05 15.15
CA SER A 114 -2.12 4.67 15.82
C SER A 114 -3.21 5.76 15.74
N PRO A 115 -4.48 5.45 16.02
CA PRO A 115 -5.55 6.44 15.98
C PRO A 115 -5.30 7.66 16.89
N SER A 116 -4.62 7.48 18.03
CA SER A 116 -4.31 8.55 18.99
C SER A 116 -3.30 9.58 18.48
N ASN A 117 -2.59 9.28 17.38
CA ASN A 117 -1.37 10.00 16.98
C ASN A 117 -0.20 9.90 17.96
N ARG A 118 -0.27 8.98 18.95
CA ARG A 118 0.71 8.85 20.03
C ARG A 118 1.34 7.47 20.09
N GLY A 119 1.31 6.73 18.99
CA GLY A 119 1.82 5.36 18.95
C GLY A 119 2.05 4.87 17.53
N LEU A 120 2.75 3.76 17.38
CA LEU A 120 2.96 3.08 16.11
C LEU A 120 2.41 1.67 16.16
N LYS A 121 1.75 1.28 15.08
CA LYS A 121 1.36 -0.10 14.81
C LYS A 121 2.31 -0.69 13.80
N VAL A 122 2.96 -1.80 14.17
CA VAL A 122 3.98 -2.45 13.36
C VAL A 122 3.47 -3.82 12.96
N LEU A 123 3.15 -4.00 11.69
CA LEU A 123 2.80 -5.29 11.14
C LEU A 123 4.05 -6.04 10.72
N VAL A 124 4.11 -7.32 11.06
CA VAL A 124 5.24 -8.20 10.80
C VAL A 124 4.73 -9.52 10.23
N LEU A 125 5.37 -9.99 9.16
CA LEU A 125 5.15 -11.34 8.63
C LEU A 125 5.94 -12.33 9.48
N THR A 126 5.30 -13.43 9.88
CA THR A 126 5.90 -14.43 10.76
C THR A 126 5.75 -15.83 10.17
N GLY A 127 6.74 -16.69 10.41
CA GLY A 127 6.67 -18.12 10.10
C GLY A 127 5.96 -18.92 11.19
N SER A 128 5.12 -18.28 12.00
CA SER A 128 4.38 -18.94 13.08
C SER A 128 3.21 -19.75 12.55
N THR A 129 2.75 -20.69 13.37
CA THR A 129 1.47 -21.38 13.23
C THR A 129 0.47 -20.86 14.26
N LEU A 130 -0.78 -21.31 14.19
CA LEU A 130 -1.78 -20.96 15.19
C LEU A 130 -1.35 -21.41 16.60
N GLU A 131 -0.76 -22.60 16.71
CA GLU A 131 -0.30 -23.20 17.98
C GLU A 131 0.86 -22.43 18.60
N THR A 132 1.76 -21.92 17.75
CA THR A 132 2.97 -21.21 18.19
C THR A 132 2.80 -19.70 18.28
N HIS A 133 1.63 -19.17 17.90
CA HIS A 133 1.33 -17.73 17.81
C HIS A 133 1.77 -16.96 19.05
N LYS A 134 1.33 -17.37 20.24
CA LYS A 134 1.62 -16.66 21.50
C LYS A 134 3.12 -16.64 21.81
N THR A 135 3.79 -17.76 21.62
CA THR A 135 5.23 -17.89 21.88
C THR A 135 6.05 -17.04 20.92
N VAL A 136 5.74 -17.10 19.62
CA VAL A 136 6.42 -16.28 18.60
C VAL A 136 6.13 -14.80 18.80
N TYR A 137 4.90 -14.43 19.21
CA TYR A 137 4.55 -13.04 19.50
C TYR A 137 5.41 -12.47 20.63
N VAL A 138 5.63 -13.23 21.72
CA VAL A 138 6.49 -12.78 22.83
C VAL A 138 7.92 -12.54 22.35
N GLN A 139 8.48 -13.43 21.54
CA GLN A 139 9.82 -13.24 20.98
C GLN A 139 9.90 -12.05 20.01
N LEU A 140 8.84 -11.82 19.24
CA LEU A 140 8.73 -10.66 18.36
C LEU A 140 8.69 -9.37 19.18
N GLN A 141 7.92 -9.35 20.27
CA GLN A 141 7.85 -8.24 21.21
C GLN A 141 9.23 -7.94 21.82
N ASP A 142 9.91 -8.98 22.32
CA ASP A 142 11.26 -8.88 22.89
C ASP A 142 12.28 -8.37 21.85
N TYR A 143 12.19 -8.84 20.60
CA TYR A 143 13.04 -8.38 19.51
C TYR A 143 12.89 -6.87 19.30
N TYR A 144 11.68 -6.35 19.10
CA TYR A 144 11.49 -4.92 18.86
C TYR A 144 11.81 -4.09 20.10
N GLN A 145 11.50 -4.57 21.30
CA GLN A 145 11.87 -3.91 22.55
C GLN A 145 13.40 -3.80 22.68
N SER A 146 14.14 -4.86 22.38
CA SER A 146 15.62 -4.84 22.44
C SER A 146 16.26 -3.86 21.46
N LYS A 147 15.61 -3.59 20.33
CA LYS A 147 16.11 -2.67 19.29
C LYS A 147 15.75 -1.21 19.53
N THR A 148 14.62 -0.99 20.18
CA THR A 148 14.07 0.36 20.37
C THR A 148 14.25 0.89 21.80
N GLY A 149 14.54 0.01 22.77
CA GLY A 149 14.55 0.33 24.19
C GLY A 149 13.16 0.63 24.77
N THR A 150 12.08 0.39 24.01
CA THR A 150 10.70 0.71 24.39
C THR A 150 9.87 -0.56 24.50
N GLU A 151 9.09 -0.70 25.56
CA GLU A 151 8.15 -1.82 25.71
C GLU A 151 6.94 -1.66 24.79
N ALA A 152 6.55 -2.73 24.10
CA ALA A 152 5.26 -2.78 23.39
C ALA A 152 4.11 -3.24 24.31
N ASP A 153 2.86 -3.06 23.89
CA ASP A 153 1.68 -3.53 24.63
C ASP A 153 1.70 -5.06 24.79
N LYS A 154 1.81 -5.51 26.06
CA LYS A 154 1.85 -6.92 26.49
C LYS A 154 0.54 -7.67 26.23
N ASN A 155 -0.56 -6.96 25.96
CA ASN A 155 -1.89 -7.52 25.77
C ASN A 155 -2.22 -7.87 24.31
N CYS A 156 -1.27 -7.66 23.39
CA CYS A 156 -1.52 -7.86 21.96
C CYS A 156 -1.23 -9.28 21.43
N LYS A 157 -0.88 -10.22 22.32
CA LYS A 157 -0.47 -11.60 21.98
C LYS A 157 -1.57 -12.58 21.55
N ASP A 158 -2.83 -12.18 21.62
CA ASP A 158 -3.94 -13.08 21.27
C ASP A 158 -4.23 -13.04 19.77
N VAL A 159 -4.47 -14.22 19.17
CA VAL A 159 -4.80 -14.33 17.73
C VAL A 159 -6.07 -13.56 17.33
N THR A 160 -6.95 -13.29 18.31
CA THR A 160 -8.19 -12.52 18.14
C THR A 160 -8.01 -11.01 18.37
N ARG A 161 -6.77 -10.54 18.59
CA ARG A 161 -6.49 -9.14 18.92
C ARG A 161 -6.86 -8.23 17.75
N LEU A 162 -7.61 -7.17 18.08
CA LEU A 162 -7.99 -6.15 17.13
C LEU A 162 -6.88 -5.11 16.97
N CYS A 163 -6.75 -4.64 15.74
CA CYS A 163 -6.01 -3.46 15.33
C CYS A 163 -7.02 -2.46 14.79
N PHE A 164 -7.24 -1.34 15.49
CA PHE A 164 -8.13 -0.29 14.98
C PHE A 164 -7.57 0.29 13.69
N MET A 165 -8.48 0.58 12.75
CA MET A 165 -8.16 1.37 11.58
C MET A 165 -7.63 2.74 12.02
N SER A 166 -6.77 3.34 11.22
CA SER A 166 -6.16 4.63 11.52
C SER A 166 -6.10 5.49 10.26
N TRP A 167 -5.46 6.64 10.37
CA TRP A 167 -5.11 7.47 9.24
C TRP A 167 -3.65 7.92 9.36
N ASP A 168 -2.87 7.54 8.35
CA ASP A 168 -1.45 7.88 8.24
C ASP A 168 -1.03 7.96 6.76
N PRO A 169 -0.98 9.16 6.17
CA PRO A 169 -0.54 9.33 4.78
C PRO A 169 0.91 8.86 4.55
N ASP A 170 1.73 8.83 5.61
CA ASP A 170 3.13 8.42 5.59
C ASP A 170 3.33 6.95 5.99
N LEU A 171 2.26 6.13 5.92
CA LEU A 171 2.31 4.70 6.20
C LEU A 171 3.45 4.04 5.40
N TYR A 172 4.39 3.45 6.14
CA TYR A 172 5.48 2.67 5.58
C TYR A 172 5.01 1.27 5.21
N LEU A 173 5.40 0.80 4.03
CA LEU A 173 5.13 -0.55 3.55
C LEU A 173 6.38 -1.10 2.86
N ASN A 174 6.84 -2.26 3.32
CA ASN A 174 7.91 -3.04 2.72
C ASN A 174 7.37 -4.42 2.35
N SER A 175 6.98 -4.61 1.10
CA SER A 175 6.51 -5.91 0.60
C SER A 175 7.60 -6.99 0.54
N GLN A 176 8.87 -6.61 0.71
CA GLN A 176 10.05 -7.49 0.73
C GLN A 176 10.62 -7.65 2.14
N SER A 177 9.85 -7.34 3.19
CA SER A 177 10.28 -7.55 4.57
C SER A 177 10.61 -9.02 4.84
N SER A 178 11.65 -9.28 5.61
CA SER A 178 11.98 -10.62 6.07
C SER A 178 10.86 -11.21 6.93
N ILE A 179 10.68 -12.53 6.85
CA ILE A 179 9.76 -13.25 7.72
C ILE A 179 10.43 -13.48 9.07
N PHE A 180 9.76 -13.12 10.16
CA PHE A 180 10.24 -13.37 11.51
C PHE A 180 9.98 -14.83 11.93
N THR A 181 11.00 -15.51 12.42
CA THR A 181 10.95 -16.89 12.90
C THR A 181 11.54 -16.96 14.31
N SER A 182 11.03 -17.85 15.15
CA SER A 182 11.57 -18.05 16.49
C SER A 182 13.02 -18.50 16.41
N SER A 183 13.90 -17.85 17.17
CA SER A 183 15.36 -18.00 17.11
C SER A 183 15.82 -19.46 17.11
N GLY A 184 16.39 -19.82 15.96
CA GLY A 184 16.90 -21.13 15.57
C GLY A 184 17.16 -21.19 14.07
N GLU A 185 16.38 -20.45 13.27
CA GLU A 185 16.60 -20.35 11.83
C GLU A 185 16.35 -18.91 11.36
N SER A 186 17.40 -18.07 11.39
CA SER A 186 17.50 -17.03 10.37
C SER A 186 17.80 -17.76 9.06
N LYS A 187 16.76 -18.33 8.43
CA LYS A 187 16.82 -18.74 7.04
C LYS A 187 16.84 -17.47 6.21
N ASN A 188 18.04 -16.91 6.07
CA ASN A 188 18.39 -16.26 4.82
C ASN A 188 18.18 -17.32 3.72
N GLN A 189 17.03 -17.24 3.07
CA GLN A 189 16.80 -17.69 1.71
C GLN A 189 17.12 -19.17 1.40
N LEU A 190 16.61 -20.13 2.19
CA LEU A 190 16.51 -21.52 1.74
C LEU A 190 15.23 -22.14 2.30
N LEU A 191 14.26 -22.36 1.41
CA LEU A 191 12.98 -23.10 1.47
C LEU A 191 11.80 -22.27 0.93
N ALA A 192 11.82 -22.01 -0.38
CA ALA A 192 10.62 -21.91 -1.22
C ALA A 192 10.96 -22.17 -2.72
N LYS A 193 12.07 -22.85 -2.99
CA LYS A 193 12.15 -23.70 -4.19
C LYS A 193 11.56 -25.03 -3.76
N GLU A 194 10.66 -25.55 -4.58
CA GLU A 194 9.80 -26.73 -4.36
C GLU A 194 8.47 -26.41 -3.66
N ASN A 195 7.41 -26.49 -4.45
CA ASN A 195 5.98 -26.33 -4.13
C ASN A 195 5.38 -24.92 -4.10
N TYR A 196 5.89 -23.99 -4.91
CA TYR A 196 4.95 -23.17 -5.68
C TYR A 196 4.40 -24.04 -6.81
N ASN A 197 3.28 -24.71 -6.54
CA ASN A 197 2.36 -24.99 -7.61
C ASN A 197 2.13 -23.68 -8.35
N VAL A 198 2.43 -23.71 -9.64
CA VAL A 198 2.04 -22.69 -10.61
C VAL A 198 0.53 -22.52 -10.48
N ILE A 199 0.09 -21.62 -9.61
CA ILE A 199 -1.20 -20.97 -9.79
C ILE A 199 -0.97 -20.07 -10.99
N LYS A 200 -1.31 -20.62 -12.16
CA LYS A 200 -1.70 -19.81 -13.30
C LYS A 200 -2.59 -18.72 -12.74
N MET A 201 -2.16 -17.47 -12.86
CA MET A 201 -3.06 -16.35 -12.64
C MET A 201 -4.21 -16.57 -13.61
N GLU A 202 -5.39 -16.90 -13.09
CA GLU A 202 -6.59 -16.62 -13.86
C GLU A 202 -6.72 -15.10 -13.87
N ASP A 203 -6.48 -14.58 -15.07
CA ASP A 203 -6.68 -13.22 -15.51
C ASP A 203 -8.06 -12.72 -15.08
N ASN A 204 -8.11 -11.92 -14.02
CA ASN A 204 -9.17 -10.92 -13.86
C ASN A 204 -8.75 -9.79 -12.92
N ASP A 205 -7.52 -9.28 -13.11
CA ASP A 205 -7.16 -7.95 -12.65
C ASP A 205 -7.49 -6.97 -13.78
N ASP A 206 -8.71 -6.42 -13.76
CA ASP A 206 -9.23 -5.45 -14.74
C ASP A 206 -8.30 -4.22 -14.92
N THR A 207 -7.35 -4.01 -14.01
CA THR A 207 -6.41 -2.88 -14.04
C THR A 207 -5.02 -3.22 -14.59
N ARG A 208 -4.61 -4.49 -14.64
CA ARG A 208 -3.29 -4.89 -15.16
C ARG A 208 -3.15 -4.66 -16.67
N PRO A 209 -4.13 -5.01 -17.52
CA PRO A 209 -4.10 -4.69 -18.95
C PRO A 209 -3.99 -3.17 -19.18
N PHE A 210 -4.66 -2.37 -18.34
CA PHE A 210 -4.60 -0.92 -18.39
C PHE A 210 -3.17 -0.41 -18.11
N TYR A 211 -2.56 -0.80 -16.99
CA TYR A 211 -1.20 -0.37 -16.66
C TYR A 211 -0.16 -0.88 -17.65
N THR A 212 -0.32 -2.11 -18.17
CA THR A 212 0.55 -2.64 -19.24
C THR A 212 0.49 -1.75 -20.49
N LYS A 213 -0.70 -1.33 -20.92
CA LYS A 213 -0.87 -0.41 -22.06
C LYS A 213 -0.27 0.97 -21.78
N VAL A 214 -0.45 1.50 -20.57
CA VAL A 214 0.13 2.80 -20.16
C VAL A 214 1.66 2.74 -20.16
N MET A 215 2.24 1.68 -19.61
CA MET A 215 3.69 1.47 -19.59
C MET A 215 4.27 1.28 -20.99
N ALA A 216 3.62 0.50 -21.86
CA ALA A 216 4.03 0.36 -23.26
C ALA A 216 4.07 1.71 -23.98
N CYS A 217 3.02 2.52 -23.82
CA CYS A 217 2.98 3.88 -24.37
C CYS A 217 4.10 4.79 -23.83
N CYS A 218 4.46 4.67 -22.54
CA CYS A 218 5.59 5.40 -21.97
C CYS A 218 6.94 4.98 -22.57
N ILE A 219 7.12 3.69 -22.86
CA ILE A 219 8.33 3.16 -23.50
C ILE A 219 8.41 3.67 -24.94
N GLU A 220 7.36 3.48 -25.75
CA GLU A 220 7.34 3.94 -27.16
C GLU A 220 7.55 5.46 -27.27
N ALA A 221 6.93 6.24 -26.39
CA ALA A 221 7.11 7.69 -26.38
C ALA A 221 8.54 8.10 -25.97
N THR A 222 9.26 7.25 -25.24
CA THR A 222 10.66 7.51 -24.87
C THR A 222 11.60 7.07 -26.00
N GLU A 223 11.34 5.94 -26.64
CA GLU A 223 12.11 5.44 -27.79
C GLU A 223 12.16 6.42 -28.97
N LYS A 224 11.10 7.23 -29.16
CA LYS A 224 11.05 8.30 -30.17
C LYS A 224 12.01 9.46 -29.90
N ILE A 225 12.48 9.62 -28.66
CA ILE A 225 13.29 10.77 -28.22
C ILE A 225 14.71 10.30 -27.88
N ILE A 226 14.84 9.13 -27.26
CA ILE A 226 16.07 8.64 -26.66
C ILE A 226 16.19 7.13 -26.96
N SER A 227 17.34 6.70 -27.49
CA SER A 227 17.63 5.29 -27.73
C SER A 227 18.21 4.62 -26.49
N TYR A 228 17.73 3.41 -26.18
CA TYR A 228 18.37 2.52 -25.20
C TYR A 228 19.64 1.89 -25.81
N LYS A 229 20.82 2.38 -25.42
CA LYS A 229 22.14 1.89 -25.89
C LYS A 229 23.22 2.09 -24.84
N GLU A 230 24.34 1.39 -24.97
CA GLU A 230 25.55 1.54 -24.15
C GLU A 230 25.88 3.03 -23.91
N GLY A 231 26.14 3.42 -22.66
CA GLY A 231 26.36 4.82 -22.27
C GLY A 231 25.11 5.68 -22.04
N ASN A 232 23.91 5.20 -22.36
CA ASN A 232 22.65 5.93 -22.17
C ASN A 232 21.50 5.07 -21.59
N ARG A 233 21.77 3.81 -21.22
CA ARG A 233 20.79 2.85 -20.68
C ARG A 233 20.06 3.39 -19.43
N ASN A 234 20.81 3.88 -18.44
CA ASN A 234 20.23 4.45 -17.20
C ASN A 234 19.33 5.65 -17.46
N ASN A 235 19.78 6.60 -18.29
CA ASN A 235 19.00 7.77 -18.63
C ASN A 235 17.69 7.38 -19.32
N PHE A 236 17.71 6.41 -20.23
CA PHE A 236 16.50 5.88 -20.84
C PHE A 236 15.53 5.30 -19.78
N ILE A 237 16.01 4.44 -18.88
CA ILE A 237 15.19 3.84 -17.81
C ILE A 237 14.60 4.93 -16.90
N TYR A 238 15.39 5.92 -16.53
CA TYR A 238 14.96 7.07 -15.72
C TYR A 238 13.82 7.84 -16.39
N GLN A 239 13.93 8.12 -17.69
CA GLN A 239 12.91 8.86 -18.44
C GLN A 239 11.60 8.08 -18.58
N VAL A 240 11.68 6.76 -18.81
CA VAL A 240 10.49 5.89 -18.79
C VAL A 240 9.83 5.92 -17.40
N ALA A 241 10.62 5.80 -16.33
CA ALA A 241 10.13 5.83 -14.96
C ALA A 241 9.44 7.17 -14.61
N CYS A 242 10.03 8.31 -14.98
CA CYS A 242 9.40 9.62 -14.79
C CYS A 242 8.06 9.75 -15.53
N LYS A 243 7.95 9.23 -16.76
CA LYS A 243 6.68 9.24 -17.52
C LYS A 243 5.63 8.33 -16.87
N CYS A 244 6.02 7.15 -16.41
CA CYS A 244 5.14 6.24 -15.68
C CYS A 244 4.66 6.85 -14.35
N ASN A 245 5.56 7.49 -13.60
CA ASN A 245 5.25 8.24 -12.38
C ASN A 245 4.17 9.30 -12.66
N ARG A 246 4.36 10.13 -13.69
CA ARG A 246 3.38 11.17 -14.08
C ARG A 246 2.02 10.63 -14.51
N LYS A 247 1.99 9.43 -15.10
CA LYS A 247 0.75 8.73 -15.50
C LYS A 247 0.13 7.90 -14.36
N GLY A 248 0.72 7.91 -13.17
CA GLY A 248 0.18 7.24 -11.99
C GLY A 248 0.37 5.73 -12.00
N VAL A 249 1.33 5.21 -12.77
CA VAL A 249 1.66 3.79 -12.74
C VAL A 249 2.39 3.49 -11.43
N PRO A 250 1.94 2.51 -10.63
CA PRO A 250 2.66 2.08 -9.43
C PRO A 250 4.11 1.72 -9.71
N GLU A 251 5.04 2.21 -8.88
CA GLU A 251 6.48 1.98 -9.03
C GLU A 251 6.83 0.50 -9.21
N ILE A 252 6.16 -0.38 -8.44
CA ILE A 252 6.38 -1.83 -8.48
C ILE A 252 6.10 -2.44 -9.86
N LEU A 253 5.05 -1.98 -10.56
CA LEU A 253 4.72 -2.48 -11.89
C LEU A 253 5.75 -2.04 -12.93
N VAL A 254 6.31 -0.84 -12.75
CA VAL A 254 7.40 -0.33 -13.59
C VAL A 254 8.69 -1.11 -13.34
N GLN A 255 9.01 -1.41 -12.08
CA GLN A 255 10.15 -2.27 -11.74
C GLN A 255 9.99 -3.68 -12.32
N GLU A 256 8.82 -4.31 -12.16
CA GLU A 256 8.51 -5.63 -12.74
C GLU A 256 8.75 -5.64 -14.26
N LEU A 257 8.19 -4.66 -14.97
CA LEU A 257 8.29 -4.60 -16.44
C LEU A 257 9.71 -4.29 -16.91
N LEU A 258 10.36 -3.26 -16.36
CA LEU A 258 11.65 -2.81 -16.85
C LEU A 258 12.77 -3.79 -16.50
N CYS A 259 12.73 -4.43 -15.33
CA CYS A 259 13.66 -5.51 -14.96
C CYS A 259 13.47 -6.79 -15.79
N ALA A 260 12.28 -7.00 -16.38
CA ALA A 260 12.04 -8.11 -17.30
C ALA A 260 12.42 -7.78 -18.75
N LYS A 261 12.30 -6.51 -19.16
CA LYS A 261 12.48 -6.07 -20.56
C LYS A 261 13.92 -5.68 -20.91
N TYR A 262 14.70 -5.17 -19.97
CA TYR A 262 16.02 -4.60 -20.24
C TYR A 262 17.15 -5.41 -19.57
N ASP A 263 18.32 -5.38 -20.20
CA ASP A 263 19.52 -6.16 -19.83
C ASP A 263 20.40 -5.50 -18.77
N LEU A 264 20.01 -4.32 -18.28
CA LEU A 264 20.72 -3.62 -17.22
C LEU A 264 20.54 -4.34 -15.87
N GLY A 265 21.52 -4.21 -14.97
CA GLY A 265 21.48 -4.86 -13.65
C GLY A 265 20.20 -4.50 -12.90
N LYS A 266 19.52 -5.50 -12.33
CA LYS A 266 18.23 -5.30 -11.65
C LYS A 266 18.32 -4.27 -10.53
N GLU A 267 19.40 -4.29 -9.76
CA GLU A 267 19.66 -3.30 -8.70
C GLU A 267 19.77 -1.87 -9.26
N GLU A 268 20.43 -1.73 -10.41
CA GLU A 268 20.64 -0.45 -11.10
C GLU A 268 19.34 0.08 -11.71
N ILE A 269 18.52 -0.78 -12.32
CA ILE A 269 17.18 -0.44 -12.81
C ILE A 269 16.30 0.00 -11.63
N CYS A 270 16.24 -0.78 -10.55
CA CYS A 270 15.43 -0.45 -9.38
C CYS A 270 15.89 0.85 -8.71
N ALA A 271 17.19 1.07 -8.56
CA ALA A 271 17.74 2.31 -8.00
C ALA A 271 17.39 3.53 -8.87
N THR A 272 17.47 3.38 -10.20
CA THR A 272 17.12 4.43 -11.15
C THR A 272 15.62 4.76 -11.12
N ILE A 273 14.75 3.74 -11.07
CA ILE A 273 13.30 3.92 -10.96
C ILE A 273 12.95 4.59 -9.62
N LYS A 274 13.53 4.11 -8.53
CA LYS A 274 13.34 4.69 -7.20
C LYS A 274 13.76 6.17 -7.16
N SER A 275 14.89 6.50 -7.77
CA SER A 275 15.35 7.88 -7.92
C SER A 275 14.34 8.74 -8.72
N ALA A 276 13.81 8.21 -9.82
CA ALA A 276 12.79 8.90 -10.61
C ALA A 276 11.51 9.18 -9.81
N TYR A 277 11.00 8.18 -9.08
CA TYR A 277 9.77 8.31 -8.28
C TYR A 277 9.96 9.18 -7.03
N THR A 278 11.11 9.10 -6.37
CA THR A 278 11.42 9.92 -5.19
C THR A 278 11.55 11.40 -5.57
N ASN A 279 12.36 11.70 -6.59
CA ASN A 279 12.65 13.07 -7.01
C ASN A 279 11.48 13.75 -7.74
N ASN A 280 10.53 12.97 -8.26
CA ASN A 280 9.36 13.48 -8.96
C ASN A 280 8.05 13.09 -8.26
N SER A 281 8.09 12.79 -6.95
CA SER A 281 6.93 12.34 -6.17
C SER A 281 5.74 13.31 -6.24
N ALA A 282 6.00 14.62 -6.25
CA ALA A 282 4.99 15.66 -6.43
C ALA A 282 4.28 15.63 -7.80
N GLU A 283 4.87 14.97 -8.80
CA GLU A 283 4.28 14.79 -10.12
C GLU A 283 3.56 13.46 -10.30
N PHE A 284 3.51 12.60 -9.27
CA PHE A 284 2.85 11.31 -9.38
C PHE A 284 1.37 11.48 -9.72
N ALA A 285 0.91 10.74 -10.73
CA ALA A 285 -0.47 10.81 -11.24
C ALA A 285 -0.93 12.22 -11.68
N LYS A 286 0.00 13.15 -11.94
CA LYS A 286 -0.28 14.52 -12.43
C LYS A 286 -1.13 14.53 -13.69
N TYR A 287 -0.96 13.53 -14.57
CA TYR A 287 -1.79 13.35 -15.77
C TYR A 287 -2.93 12.36 -15.61
N ALA A 288 -3.02 11.64 -14.49
CA ALA A 288 -4.14 10.74 -14.21
C ALA A 288 -5.45 11.50 -13.98
N LYS A 289 -5.41 12.73 -13.45
CA LYS A 289 -6.58 13.63 -13.39
C LYS A 289 -7.07 14.03 -14.78
N HIS A 290 -6.16 14.23 -15.73
CA HIS A 290 -6.49 14.51 -17.13
C HIS A 290 -7.02 13.27 -17.84
N ALA A 291 -6.41 12.10 -17.62
CA ALA A 291 -6.87 10.81 -18.14
C ALA A 291 -8.24 10.40 -17.59
N ASN A 292 -8.54 10.67 -16.31
CA ASN A 292 -9.86 10.48 -15.72
C ASN A 292 -10.88 11.52 -16.23
N SER A 293 -10.46 12.73 -16.60
CA SER A 293 -11.35 13.71 -17.26
C SER A 293 -11.60 13.36 -18.73
N ILE A 294 -10.62 12.78 -19.43
CA ILE A 294 -10.74 12.27 -20.80
C ILE A 294 -11.55 10.97 -20.82
N ALA A 295 -11.39 10.10 -19.81
CA ALA A 295 -12.17 8.88 -19.62
C ALA A 295 -13.60 9.17 -19.10
N LYS A 296 -13.81 10.26 -18.33
CA LYS A 296 -15.15 10.80 -18.01
C LYS A 296 -15.80 11.42 -19.24
N LYS A 297 -15.06 12.21 -20.04
CA LYS A 297 -15.57 12.77 -21.30
C LYS A 297 -15.85 11.70 -22.36
N SER A 298 -15.08 10.62 -22.41
CA SER A 298 -15.38 9.47 -23.30
C SER A 298 -16.59 8.67 -22.81
N LYS A 299 -16.80 8.55 -21.49
CA LYS A 299 -18.02 7.95 -20.90
C LYS A 299 -19.26 8.84 -20.97
N GLU A 300 -19.11 10.15 -21.08
CA GLU A 300 -20.23 11.09 -21.34
C GLU A 300 -20.59 11.16 -22.84
N ASN A 301 -19.62 10.99 -23.75
CA ASN A 301 -19.90 10.91 -25.19
C ASN A 301 -20.60 9.60 -25.61
N ASP A 302 -20.40 8.48 -24.89
CA ASP A 302 -21.16 7.24 -25.12
C ASP A 302 -22.64 7.35 -24.72
N LYS A 303 -23.03 8.43 -24.01
CA LYS A 303 -24.44 8.76 -23.71
C LYS A 303 -25.09 9.70 -24.73
N TYR A 304 -24.30 10.33 -25.61
CA TYR A 304 -24.83 11.14 -26.72
C TYR A 304 -24.96 10.34 -28.02
N ILE A 305 -24.22 9.24 -28.17
CA ILE A 305 -24.27 8.39 -29.37
C ILE A 305 -25.52 7.49 -29.43
N SER A 306 -26.20 7.22 -28.31
CA SER A 306 -27.47 6.46 -28.32
C SER A 306 -28.72 7.32 -28.59
N ALA A 307 -28.57 8.62 -28.86
CA ALA A 307 -29.70 9.53 -29.13
C ALA A 307 -29.73 10.12 -30.56
N VAL A 308 -28.79 9.73 -31.46
CA VAL A 308 -28.71 10.30 -32.82
C VAL A 308 -28.88 9.25 -33.94
N GLU A 309 -29.15 7.98 -33.63
CA GLU A 309 -29.43 6.93 -34.64
C GLU A 309 -30.80 7.04 -35.35
N LYS A 310 -31.37 8.24 -35.46
CA LYS A 310 -32.44 8.55 -36.43
C LYS A 310 -32.31 9.98 -37.00
N ALA A 311 -31.30 10.22 -37.84
CA ALA A 311 -31.36 11.21 -38.92
C ALA A 311 -30.22 10.96 -39.94
N PRO A 312 -30.39 11.28 -41.24
CA PRO A 312 -29.43 10.92 -42.28
C PRO A 312 -28.13 11.72 -42.21
N LEU A 313 -27.06 11.12 -42.75
CA LEU A 313 -25.72 11.71 -42.94
C LEU A 313 -25.78 13.05 -43.69
N GLU A 314 -25.28 14.11 -43.06
CA GLU A 314 -24.52 15.18 -43.72
C GLU A 314 -23.74 16.00 -42.67
N ASP A 315 -22.53 16.42 -43.06
CA ASP A 315 -21.64 17.42 -42.44
C ASP A 315 -20.73 17.02 -41.25
N LEU A 316 -19.62 16.35 -41.59
CA LEU A 316 -18.35 16.43 -40.86
C LEU A 316 -17.29 17.18 -41.69
N LYS A 317 -17.39 18.50 -41.77
CA LYS A 317 -16.30 19.40 -42.21
C LYS A 317 -16.45 20.79 -41.59
N ASP A 318 -15.89 20.99 -40.39
CA ASP A 318 -15.14 22.21 -40.05
C ASP A 318 -14.73 22.19 -38.58
N SER A 319 -13.42 22.05 -38.33
CA SER A 319 -12.67 22.59 -37.17
C SER A 319 -11.27 21.97 -37.08
N LEU A 320 -10.51 22.06 -38.18
CA LEU A 320 -9.04 21.98 -38.18
C LEU A 320 -8.47 23.35 -38.57
N LYS A 321 -8.78 24.37 -37.77
CA LYS A 321 -8.13 25.68 -37.65
C LYS A 321 -8.45 26.07 -36.21
N GLU A 322 -7.52 26.20 -35.27
CA GLU A 322 -6.44 27.18 -35.23
C GLU A 322 -5.35 26.69 -34.25
N THR A 323 -4.10 26.66 -34.70
CA THR A 323 -2.92 26.66 -33.82
C THR A 323 -2.19 27.97 -34.04
N PRO A 324 -1.91 28.79 -33.01
CA PRO A 324 -1.10 30.00 -33.18
C PRO A 324 0.37 29.64 -33.36
N THR A 325 0.98 30.15 -34.42
CA THR A 325 2.43 30.14 -34.66
C THR A 325 3.13 31.24 -33.83
N ILE A 326 4.32 30.92 -33.33
CA ILE A 326 5.24 31.85 -32.67
C ILE A 326 6.13 32.49 -33.75
N PRO A 327 6.28 33.83 -33.80
CA PRO A 327 7.14 34.49 -34.79
C PRO A 327 8.62 34.49 -34.37
N ASP A 328 9.48 34.54 -35.40
CA ASP A 328 10.95 34.34 -35.38
C ASP A 328 11.76 35.21 -34.41
#